data_AF-G9MDI9-F1
#
_entry.id   AF-G9MDI9-F1
#
_cell.length_a   1.000
_cell.length_b   1.000
_cell.length_c   1.000
_cell.angle_alpha   90.00
_cell.angle_beta   90.00
_cell.angle_gamma   90.00
#
_symmetry.space_group_name_H-M   'P 1'
#
loop_
_entity.id
_entity.type
_entity.pdbx_description
1 polymer ?
#
loop_
_entity_poly.entity_id
_entity_poly.type
_entity_poly.pdbx_seq_one_letter_code
_entity_poly.pdbx_strand_id
1 'polypeptide(L)'
;MAPRRTAQAPVPAPTSNRPLRVNKKKRKKSKARKAFERADREERRRQIQADYARLPNGEELEQPEAADFMGRSRLPNLKYYRAIQKERNELRAADEQALPESLKARRPGVPDPYDDAKIRRRYWMSEDDEGDEEDEEKEGEKPYEPFRPRRKRMHKNTTVPPRRPPLSQEIILPEDEPEDELPLLPDLRATPTFMGLPREVRMEIYRYLLTVKRPIAVHGGWQQVYWTKDLQLSTKILRVCKRVHEEASTMLYGSNTFLYRLRDATTNVWNIENLEMEDSLFLVDEEESSSEYEEDLERDDEDEEDEEDDPKESTINIDKYGHLFRNITIEAEANRYSTSTQDSMVAALNVFRKPDDGAPDEDAPYVKPRNIHTLTVRIMPTWDRQNDQLEQGRFTFVDFFIAGGPVINAIKAVDCQMLYVELQTRHSSRRSAHVTVSGTGSCRLAINRRHEQALAYFRKNPSAGMGDKALRMRTVEMARRSMEAIDTLATHIQEQCNQRDFGQETAMNTDINSLDWLDLDEEDEDIDEEDEDFDEEDDDI
;
A
#
# COMPACT_ATOMS: atom_id res chain seq x y z
N MET A 1 -4.27 53.05 -38.92
CA MET A 1 -2.96 52.62 -39.48
C MET A 1 -2.57 51.31 -38.80
N ALA A 2 -2.70 50.19 -39.52
CA ALA A 2 -2.38 48.86 -38.98
C ALA A 2 -0.88 48.55 -39.13
N PRO A 3 -0.23 47.92 -38.14
CA PRO A 3 1.20 47.62 -38.23
C PRO A 3 1.44 46.43 -39.17
N ARG A 4 2.36 46.65 -40.12
CA ARG A 4 2.83 45.66 -41.10
C ARG A 4 3.58 44.53 -40.37
N ARG A 5 3.14 43.29 -40.61
CA ARG A 5 3.87 42.06 -40.28
C ARG A 5 5.22 42.03 -41.01
N THR A 6 6.30 41.96 -40.25
CA THR A 6 7.65 41.70 -40.75
C THR A 6 7.77 40.23 -41.14
N ALA A 7 8.12 39.97 -42.41
CA ALA A 7 8.41 38.63 -42.93
C ALA A 7 9.67 38.07 -42.26
N GLN A 8 9.53 36.94 -41.57
CA GLN A 8 10.65 36.16 -41.06
C GLN A 8 11.37 35.46 -42.22
N ALA A 9 12.70 35.59 -42.24
CA ALA A 9 13.57 34.93 -43.21
C ALA A 9 13.57 33.40 -43.00
N PRO A 10 13.71 32.61 -44.08
CA PRO A 10 13.73 31.15 -44.01
C PRO A 10 14.99 30.65 -43.28
N VAL A 11 14.78 29.90 -42.20
CA VAL A 11 15.82 29.21 -41.43
C VAL A 11 16.44 28.11 -42.31
N PRO A 12 17.77 28.06 -42.49
CA PRO A 12 18.42 27.05 -43.31
C PRO A 12 18.31 25.66 -42.67
N ALA A 13 17.94 24.67 -43.48
CA ALA A 13 17.78 23.28 -43.06
C ALA A 13 19.10 22.71 -42.52
N PRO A 14 19.09 22.02 -41.36
CA PRO A 14 20.29 21.40 -40.80
C PRO A 14 20.71 20.19 -41.64
N THR A 15 21.82 20.33 -42.35
CA THR A 15 22.50 19.25 -43.07
C THR A 15 23.23 18.33 -42.09
N SER A 16 22.47 17.42 -41.47
CA SER A 16 23.00 16.35 -40.61
C SER A 16 23.69 15.27 -41.46
N ASN A 17 24.96 15.49 -41.82
CA ASN A 17 25.87 14.43 -42.27
C ASN A 17 26.39 13.63 -41.07
N ARG A 18 25.50 12.89 -40.39
CA ARG A 18 25.88 11.96 -39.31
C ARG A 18 26.33 10.63 -39.93
N PRO A 19 27.53 10.11 -39.61
CA PRO A 19 28.12 8.97 -40.31
C PRO A 19 27.31 7.68 -40.08
N LEU A 20 26.67 7.18 -41.14
CA LEU A 20 25.90 5.92 -41.21
C LEU A 20 26.67 4.65 -40.79
N ARG A 21 27.95 4.74 -40.46
CA ARG A 21 28.80 3.59 -40.07
C ARG A 21 28.54 3.10 -38.64
N VAL A 22 28.09 3.94 -37.71
CA VAL A 22 27.89 3.52 -36.29
C VAL A 22 26.67 2.59 -36.12
N ASN A 23 25.64 2.73 -36.95
CA ASN A 23 24.41 1.94 -36.83
C ASN A 23 24.56 0.46 -37.23
N LYS A 24 25.55 0.10 -38.07
CA LYS A 24 25.75 -1.31 -38.48
C LYS A 24 26.32 -2.19 -37.36
N LYS A 25 27.17 -1.63 -36.47
CA LYS A 25 27.72 -2.37 -35.32
C LYS A 25 26.65 -2.62 -34.24
N LYS A 26 25.81 -1.62 -33.93
CA LYS A 26 24.70 -1.79 -32.97
C LYS A 26 23.68 -2.85 -33.43
N ARG A 27 23.35 -2.91 -34.73
CA ARG A 27 22.44 -3.94 -35.27
C ARG A 27 23.01 -5.36 -35.19
N LYS A 28 24.33 -5.55 -35.31
CA LYS A 28 24.95 -6.88 -35.15
C LYS A 28 24.96 -7.34 -33.69
N LYS A 29 25.29 -6.47 -32.73
CA LYS A 29 25.28 -6.77 -31.29
C LYS A 29 23.87 -7.14 -30.79
N SER A 30 22.84 -6.41 -31.25
CA SER A 30 21.44 -6.73 -30.92
C SER A 30 20.97 -8.09 -31.45
N LYS A 31 21.42 -8.50 -32.65
CA LYS A 31 21.06 -9.82 -33.21
C LYS A 31 21.70 -10.98 -32.43
N ALA A 32 22.96 -10.84 -32.01
CA ALA A 32 23.65 -11.85 -31.22
C ALA A 32 22.98 -12.04 -29.84
N ARG A 33 22.66 -10.94 -29.15
CA ARG A 33 21.95 -10.99 -27.86
C ARG A 33 20.58 -11.67 -27.96
N LYS A 34 19.80 -11.34 -29.00
CA LYS A 34 18.50 -12.00 -29.25
C LYS A 34 18.62 -13.49 -29.58
N ALA A 35 19.72 -13.91 -30.21
CA ALA A 35 19.96 -15.33 -30.48
C ALA A 35 20.32 -16.09 -29.20
N PHE A 36 21.15 -15.49 -28.35
CA PHE A 36 21.49 -16.04 -27.04
C PHE A 36 20.27 -16.16 -26.12
N GLU A 37 19.48 -15.09 -25.98
CA GLU A 37 18.23 -15.11 -25.19
C GLU A 37 17.21 -16.15 -25.70
N ARG A 38 17.23 -16.43 -27.01
CA ARG A 38 16.38 -17.48 -27.59
C ARG A 38 16.90 -18.88 -27.27
N ALA A 39 18.21 -19.10 -27.32
CA ALA A 39 18.83 -20.36 -26.96
C ALA A 39 18.61 -20.70 -25.47
N ASP A 40 18.87 -19.74 -24.57
CA ASP A 40 18.62 -19.89 -23.13
C ASP A 40 17.14 -20.19 -22.84
N ARG A 41 16.21 -19.50 -23.51
CA ARG A 41 14.78 -19.79 -23.37
C ARG A 41 14.40 -21.18 -23.87
N GLU A 42 15.02 -21.66 -24.94
CA GLU A 42 14.79 -23.01 -25.47
C GLU A 42 15.37 -24.08 -24.54
N GLU A 43 16.52 -23.81 -23.91
CA GLU A 43 17.16 -24.68 -22.90
C GLU A 43 16.34 -24.78 -21.61
N ARG A 44 15.95 -23.64 -21.01
CA ARG A 44 15.05 -23.63 -19.84
C ARG A 44 13.73 -24.35 -20.12
N ARG A 45 13.18 -24.20 -21.33
CA ARG A 45 11.96 -24.90 -21.72
C ARG A 45 12.17 -26.41 -21.80
N ARG A 46 13.33 -26.89 -22.26
CA ARG A 46 13.69 -28.32 -22.24
C ARG A 46 13.88 -28.85 -20.83
N GLN A 47 14.56 -28.10 -19.97
CA GLN A 47 14.77 -28.47 -18.58
C GLN A 47 13.43 -28.63 -17.85
N ILE A 48 12.54 -27.64 -17.99
CA ILE A 48 11.18 -27.72 -17.46
C ILE A 48 10.44 -28.96 -18.00
N GLN A 49 10.57 -29.29 -19.29
CA GLN A 49 9.92 -30.49 -19.86
C GLN A 49 10.47 -31.78 -19.25
N ALA A 50 11.78 -31.87 -19.03
CA ALA A 50 12.43 -33.01 -18.38
C ALA A 50 11.98 -33.16 -16.92
N ASP A 51 11.90 -32.06 -16.16
CA ASP A 51 11.45 -32.04 -14.76
C ASP A 51 9.98 -32.50 -14.63
N TYR A 52 9.13 -32.13 -15.59
CA TYR A 52 7.75 -32.62 -15.64
C TYR A 52 7.63 -34.07 -16.12
N ALA A 53 8.62 -34.60 -16.86
CA ALA A 53 8.63 -35.99 -17.28
C ALA A 53 8.98 -36.93 -16.12
N ARG A 54 9.78 -36.47 -15.16
CA ARG A 54 10.20 -37.23 -13.97
C ARG A 54 10.23 -36.32 -12.74
N LEU A 55 9.21 -36.43 -11.89
CA LEU A 55 9.20 -35.68 -10.64
C LEU A 55 10.34 -36.17 -9.71
N PRO A 56 10.90 -35.31 -8.86
CA PRO A 56 12.00 -35.67 -7.95
C PRO A 56 11.67 -36.84 -7.01
N ASN A 57 10.40 -37.03 -6.68
CA ASN A 57 9.91 -38.12 -5.84
C ASN A 57 9.80 -39.47 -6.57
N GLY A 58 10.13 -39.52 -7.87
CA GLY A 58 9.99 -40.70 -8.71
C GLY A 58 8.53 -41.02 -9.09
N GLU A 59 7.58 -40.17 -8.69
CA GLU A 59 6.19 -40.32 -9.09
C GLU A 59 5.94 -39.72 -10.47
N GLU A 60 4.88 -40.23 -11.08
CA GLU A 60 4.49 -39.88 -12.42
C GLU A 60 3.32 -38.90 -12.37
N LEU A 61 3.51 -37.67 -12.86
CA LEU A 61 2.40 -36.73 -12.99
C LEU A 61 1.30 -37.33 -13.88
N GLU A 62 0.07 -37.36 -13.39
CA GLU A 62 -1.10 -37.79 -14.17
C GLU A 62 -1.31 -36.82 -15.34
N GLN A 63 -1.25 -37.34 -16.57
CA GLN A 63 -1.46 -36.55 -17.78
C GLN A 63 -2.91 -36.66 -18.25
N PRO A 64 -3.50 -35.59 -18.81
CA PRO A 64 -4.85 -35.66 -19.37
C PRO A 64 -4.94 -36.72 -20.47
N GLU A 65 -6.03 -37.49 -20.48
CA GLU A 65 -6.28 -38.51 -21.48
C GLU A 65 -6.67 -37.90 -22.83
N ALA A 66 -6.54 -38.66 -23.92
CA ALA A 66 -6.96 -38.19 -25.25
C ALA A 66 -8.45 -37.78 -25.31
N ALA A 67 -9.29 -38.38 -24.46
CA ALA A 67 -10.70 -38.06 -24.30
C ALA A 67 -10.94 -36.68 -23.66
N ASP A 68 -10.05 -36.22 -22.77
CA ASP A 68 -10.13 -34.92 -22.10
C ASP A 68 -9.92 -33.74 -23.06
N PHE A 69 -9.40 -34.02 -24.26
CA PHE A 69 -9.23 -33.04 -25.34
C PHE A 69 -10.44 -32.97 -26.29
N MET A 70 -11.45 -33.83 -26.12
CA MET A 70 -12.65 -33.84 -26.96
C MET A 70 -13.79 -33.05 -26.30
N GLY A 71 -14.05 -31.83 -26.82
CA GLY A 71 -15.23 -31.04 -26.44
C GLY A 71 -14.90 -29.81 -25.59
N ARG A 72 -14.85 -28.66 -26.27
CA ARG A 72 -14.47 -27.31 -25.79
C ARG A 72 -12.95 -27.10 -25.70
N SER A 73 -12.46 -26.31 -26.64
CA SER A 73 -11.15 -25.68 -26.63
C SER A 73 -10.90 -24.95 -25.30
N ARG A 74 -10.07 -25.51 -24.41
CA ARG A 74 -9.35 -24.74 -23.36
C ARG A 74 -8.32 -25.47 -22.50
N LEU A 75 -7.87 -26.69 -22.83
CA LEU A 75 -6.60 -27.15 -22.25
C LEU A 75 -5.43 -26.49 -22.99
N PRO A 76 -4.47 -25.86 -22.29
CA PRO A 76 -3.37 -25.19 -22.93
C PRO A 76 -2.48 -26.22 -23.64
N ASN A 77 -2.42 -26.14 -24.97
CA ASN A 77 -1.35 -26.70 -25.79
C ASN A 77 -1.18 -28.24 -25.76
N LEU A 78 -2.06 -28.98 -26.47
CA LEU A 78 -1.93 -30.42 -26.74
C LEU A 78 -0.52 -30.84 -27.19
N LYS A 79 0.22 -29.98 -27.91
CA LYS A 79 1.60 -30.27 -28.35
C LYS A 79 2.58 -30.38 -27.18
N TYR A 80 2.34 -29.66 -26.09
CA TYR A 80 3.18 -29.68 -24.90
C TYR A 80 3.07 -31.02 -24.16
N TYR A 81 1.85 -31.49 -23.88
CA TYR A 81 1.63 -32.78 -23.21
C TYR A 81 2.14 -33.96 -24.04
N ARG A 82 1.94 -33.94 -25.37
CA ARG A 82 2.52 -34.96 -26.26
C ARG A 82 4.06 -35.00 -26.23
N ALA A 83 4.71 -33.86 -26.02
CA ALA A 83 6.17 -33.81 -25.92
C ALA A 83 6.65 -34.46 -24.61
N ILE A 84 6.02 -34.15 -23.48
CA ILE A 84 6.34 -34.77 -22.18
C ILE A 84 6.10 -36.29 -22.23
N GLN A 85 4.99 -36.73 -22.83
CA GLN A 85 4.70 -38.15 -22.98
C GLN A 85 5.77 -38.88 -23.82
N LYS A 86 6.31 -38.23 -24.85
CA LYS A 86 7.40 -38.79 -25.67
C LYS A 86 8.69 -38.92 -24.87
N GLU A 87 9.11 -37.87 -24.14
CA GLU A 87 10.30 -37.90 -23.30
C GLU A 87 10.21 -38.97 -22.21
N ARG A 88 9.04 -39.15 -21.60
CA ARG A 88 8.79 -40.22 -20.62
C ARG A 88 8.96 -41.62 -21.22
N ASN A 89 8.45 -41.85 -22.43
CA ASN A 89 8.61 -43.15 -23.09
C ASN A 89 10.08 -43.42 -23.44
N GLU A 90 10.84 -42.39 -23.81
CA GLU A 90 12.29 -42.48 -24.04
C GLU A 90 13.05 -42.80 -22.75
N LEU A 91 12.71 -42.14 -21.64
CA LEU A 91 13.30 -42.41 -20.33
C LEU A 91 12.98 -43.83 -19.85
N ARG A 92 11.73 -44.28 -19.97
CA ARG A 92 11.35 -45.66 -19.61
C ARG A 92 12.09 -46.69 -20.46
N ALA A 93 12.23 -46.45 -21.76
CA ALA A 93 13.00 -47.34 -22.64
C ALA A 93 14.48 -47.41 -22.26
N ALA A 94 15.05 -46.31 -21.75
CA ALA A 94 16.41 -46.27 -21.22
C ALA A 94 16.54 -47.00 -19.87
N ASP A 95 15.58 -46.81 -18.95
CA ASP A 95 15.55 -47.46 -17.65
C ASP A 95 15.33 -48.99 -17.77
N GLU A 96 14.50 -49.43 -18.73
CA GLU A 96 14.28 -50.86 -19.04
C GLU A 96 15.53 -51.54 -19.61
N GLN A 97 16.44 -50.79 -20.24
CA GLN A 97 17.73 -51.32 -20.70
C GLN A 97 18.77 -51.44 -19.57
N ALA A 98 18.56 -50.83 -18.40
CA ALA A 98 19.65 -50.56 -17.47
C ALA A 98 19.75 -51.50 -16.24
N LEU A 99 18.76 -52.37 -15.95
CA LEU A 99 18.79 -53.14 -14.69
C LEU A 99 18.56 -54.64 -14.87
N PRO A 100 19.61 -55.49 -14.75
CA PRO A 100 19.40 -56.93 -14.60
C PRO A 100 18.59 -57.21 -13.32
N GLU A 101 17.62 -58.12 -13.40
CA GLU A 101 16.67 -58.44 -12.32
C GLU A 101 17.35 -58.87 -10.99
N SER A 102 18.64 -59.20 -11.02
CA SER A 102 19.42 -59.64 -9.87
C SER A 102 19.75 -58.55 -8.84
N LEU A 103 19.52 -57.26 -9.14
CA LEU A 103 19.85 -56.14 -8.24
C LEU A 103 18.64 -55.45 -7.59
N LYS A 104 17.42 -55.93 -7.82
CA LYS A 104 16.23 -55.38 -7.14
C LYS A 104 16.21 -55.85 -5.69
N ALA A 105 16.62 -54.97 -4.77
CA ALA A 105 16.48 -55.19 -3.33
C ALA A 105 15.01 -55.48 -2.97
N ARG A 106 14.78 -56.43 -2.05
CA ARG A 106 13.43 -56.74 -1.55
C ARG A 106 12.81 -55.46 -0.97
N ARG A 107 11.56 -55.17 -1.35
CA ARG A 107 10.80 -54.02 -0.85
C ARG A 107 10.86 -54.00 0.69
N PRO A 108 11.31 -52.92 1.33
CA PRO A 108 11.28 -52.80 2.78
C PRO A 108 9.82 -52.92 3.24
N GLY A 109 9.58 -53.78 4.23
CA GLY A 109 8.25 -53.97 4.80
C GLY A 109 7.85 -52.75 5.61
N VAL A 110 7.16 -51.82 4.97
CA VAL A 110 6.53 -50.67 5.63
C VAL A 110 5.27 -51.17 6.33
N PRO A 111 5.17 -51.05 7.68
CA PRO A 111 3.95 -51.42 8.40
C PRO A 111 2.76 -50.58 7.94
N ASP A 112 1.61 -51.24 7.81
CA ASP A 112 0.35 -50.64 7.39
C ASP A 112 -0.08 -49.54 8.38
N PRO A 113 -0.34 -48.29 7.94
CA PRO A 113 -0.75 -47.18 8.81
C PRO A 113 -2.11 -47.38 9.50
N TYR A 114 -2.83 -48.48 9.23
CA TYR A 114 -4.10 -48.80 9.91
C TYR A 114 -3.97 -49.81 11.06
N ASP A 115 -2.77 -50.29 11.40
CA ASP A 115 -2.56 -51.24 12.50
C ASP A 115 -2.33 -50.53 13.86
N ASP A 116 -3.19 -49.55 14.18
CA ASP A 116 -3.10 -48.65 15.34
C ASP A 116 -3.67 -49.26 16.64
N ALA A 117 -3.43 -50.56 16.85
CA ALA A 117 -3.81 -51.23 18.08
C ALA A 117 -2.79 -50.93 19.20
N LYS A 118 -3.13 -49.94 20.03
CA LYS A 118 -2.65 -49.69 21.42
C LYS A 118 -1.39 -48.83 21.57
N ILE A 119 -1.53 -47.52 21.34
CA ILE A 119 -0.79 -46.52 22.12
C ILE A 119 -1.80 -45.73 22.96
N ARG A 120 -2.04 -46.21 24.19
CA ARG A 120 -2.72 -45.43 25.24
C ARG A 120 -1.80 -44.29 25.69
N ARG A 121 -1.89 -43.12 25.03
CA ARG A 121 -1.30 -41.87 25.55
C ARG A 121 -2.34 -41.10 26.37
N ARG A 122 -1.89 -40.72 27.56
CA ARG A 122 -2.57 -39.90 28.56
C ARG A 122 -2.63 -38.45 28.08
N TYR A 123 -3.82 -37.86 28.23
CA TYR A 123 -4.08 -36.56 28.84
C TYR A 123 -3.18 -35.38 28.44
N TRP A 124 -3.71 -34.52 27.55
CA TRP A 124 -3.61 -33.06 27.68
C TRP A 124 -5.04 -32.55 27.64
N MET A 125 -5.62 -32.32 28.82
CA MET A 125 -6.73 -31.39 28.96
C MET A 125 -6.12 -30.01 29.08
N SER A 126 -6.46 -29.13 28.16
CA SER A 126 -6.32 -27.70 28.35
C SER A 126 -7.58 -27.21 29.06
N GLU A 127 -7.35 -26.46 30.11
CA GLU A 127 -8.32 -25.82 30.98
C GLU A 127 -9.10 -24.77 30.19
N ASP A 128 -10.41 -24.99 30.06
CA ASP A 128 -11.38 -23.90 30.02
C ASP A 128 -11.64 -23.53 31.48
N ASP A 129 -11.39 -22.28 31.86
CA ASP A 129 -12.15 -21.68 32.96
C ASP A 129 -12.42 -20.20 32.69
N GLU A 130 -13.70 -19.91 32.79
CA GLU A 130 -14.36 -18.62 32.64
C GLU A 130 -14.07 -17.73 33.84
N GLY A 131 -14.32 -16.42 33.70
CA GLY A 131 -14.21 -15.50 34.83
C GLY A 131 -14.52 -14.07 34.45
N ASP A 132 -15.82 -13.79 34.25
CA ASP A 132 -16.43 -12.47 34.42
C ASP A 132 -16.00 -11.85 35.77
N GLU A 133 -15.71 -10.55 35.78
CA GLU A 133 -16.01 -9.68 36.92
C GLU A 133 -15.98 -8.20 36.47
N GLU A 134 -17.18 -7.64 36.38
CA GLU A 134 -17.48 -6.21 36.48
C GLU A 134 -17.03 -5.71 37.88
N ASP A 135 -16.54 -4.47 37.97
CA ASP A 135 -16.71 -3.55 39.12
C ASP A 135 -15.85 -2.29 38.85
N GLU A 136 -16.49 -1.15 38.57
CA GLU A 136 -16.89 -0.12 39.52
C GLU A 136 -15.74 0.77 40.03
N GLU A 137 -15.94 2.06 39.78
CA GLU A 137 -15.19 3.21 40.28
C GLU A 137 -15.01 3.17 41.80
N LYS A 138 -13.79 3.45 42.28
CA LYS A 138 -13.58 4.22 43.52
C LYS A 138 -12.18 4.81 43.61
N GLU A 139 -12.17 6.13 43.62
CA GLU A 139 -11.09 6.98 44.11
C GLU A 139 -10.67 6.57 45.54
N GLY A 140 -9.38 6.66 45.82
CA GLY A 140 -8.86 6.44 47.16
C GLY A 140 -7.34 6.37 47.19
N GLU A 141 -6.72 7.55 47.34
CA GLU A 141 -5.30 7.72 47.66
C GLU A 141 -4.83 6.74 48.75
N LYS A 142 -3.76 5.98 48.48
CA LYS A 142 -2.97 5.34 49.53
C LYS A 142 -1.48 5.62 49.34
N PRO A 143 -0.79 6.05 50.42
CA PRO A 143 0.63 6.37 50.37
C PRO A 143 1.49 5.10 50.28
N TYR A 144 2.55 5.26 49.51
CA TYR A 144 3.61 4.31 49.21
C TYR A 144 4.36 3.90 50.48
N GLU A 145 4.43 2.60 50.79
CA GLU A 145 5.36 2.06 51.78
C GLU A 145 6.25 0.95 51.19
N PRO A 146 7.50 0.82 51.69
CA PRO A 146 8.61 0.25 50.93
C PRO A 146 8.76 -1.25 51.08
N PHE A 147 9.30 -1.84 50.00
CA PHE A 147 9.93 -3.15 49.88
C PHE A 147 10.42 -3.78 51.20
N ARG A 148 9.92 -4.99 51.49
CA ARG A 148 10.63 -5.97 52.34
C ARG A 148 10.72 -7.34 51.63
N PRO A 149 11.86 -8.03 51.74
CA PRO A 149 12.14 -9.26 51.01
C PRO A 149 11.44 -10.46 51.67
N ARG A 150 10.62 -11.19 50.91
CA ARG A 150 9.96 -12.41 51.39
C ARG A 150 10.89 -13.62 51.26
N ARG A 151 11.22 -14.16 52.44
CA ARG A 151 11.93 -15.43 52.66
C ARG A 151 11.15 -16.62 52.10
N LYS A 152 11.87 -17.52 51.41
CA LYS A 152 11.43 -18.86 51.01
C LYS A 152 11.01 -19.66 52.25
N ARG A 153 9.76 -20.13 52.30
CA ARG A 153 9.31 -21.18 53.23
C ARG A 153 8.88 -22.40 52.41
N MET A 154 9.57 -23.50 52.64
CA MET A 154 9.18 -24.84 52.18
C MET A 154 7.85 -25.22 52.83
N HIS A 155 6.82 -25.47 52.03
CA HIS A 155 5.63 -26.20 52.47
C HIS A 155 5.77 -27.68 52.09
N LYS A 156 5.93 -28.52 53.13
CA LYS A 156 5.63 -29.95 53.07
C LYS A 156 4.12 -30.10 52.95
N ASN A 157 3.64 -30.58 51.81
CA ASN A 157 2.26 -31.04 51.68
C ASN A 157 2.19 -32.56 51.70
N THR A 158 1.47 -33.01 52.71
CA THR A 158 1.11 -34.37 53.08
C THR A 158 0.29 -35.03 51.97
N THR A 159 0.73 -36.20 51.55
CA THR A 159 0.08 -37.07 50.56
C THR A 159 -1.25 -37.60 51.12
N VAL A 160 -2.37 -37.27 50.48
CA VAL A 160 -3.65 -37.97 50.64
C VAL A 160 -4.07 -38.51 49.27
N PRO A 161 -4.28 -39.82 49.10
CA PRO A 161 -4.67 -40.39 47.81
C PRO A 161 -6.16 -40.11 47.50
N PRO A 162 -6.53 -39.84 46.24
CA PRO A 162 -7.93 -39.67 45.85
C PRO A 162 -8.66 -41.03 45.88
N ARG A 163 -9.83 -41.03 46.53
CA ARG A 163 -10.77 -42.16 46.58
C ARG A 163 -11.34 -42.41 45.18
N ARG A 164 -11.25 -43.66 44.72
CA ARG A 164 -11.92 -44.15 43.52
C ARG A 164 -13.45 -44.15 43.75
N PRO A 165 -14.28 -43.70 42.79
CA PRO A 165 -15.71 -44.00 42.81
C PRO A 165 -15.94 -45.50 42.51
N PRO A 166 -17.01 -46.10 43.07
CA PRO A 166 -17.29 -47.52 42.88
C PRO A 166 -17.79 -47.82 41.45
N LEU A 167 -17.09 -48.74 40.79
CA LEU A 167 -17.66 -49.56 39.72
C LEU A 167 -18.76 -50.44 40.32
N SER A 168 -19.99 -50.33 39.82
CA SER A 168 -20.85 -51.46 39.41
C SER A 168 -22.28 -50.99 39.25
N GLN A 169 -22.73 -50.82 38.01
CA GLN A 169 -24.10 -51.13 37.60
C GLN A 169 -24.05 -51.39 36.10
N GLU A 170 -23.96 -52.67 35.75
CA GLU A 170 -24.25 -53.15 34.39
C GLU A 170 -25.70 -52.76 34.08
N ILE A 171 -25.85 -51.79 33.19
CA ILE A 171 -27.14 -51.49 32.56
C ILE A 171 -27.31 -52.58 31.49
N ILE A 172 -28.13 -53.56 31.81
CA ILE A 172 -28.66 -54.52 30.84
C ILE A 172 -29.55 -53.70 29.91
N LEU A 173 -29.07 -53.45 28.68
CA LEU A 173 -29.87 -52.87 27.61
C LEU A 173 -30.86 -53.95 27.11
N PRO A 174 -32.18 -53.73 27.20
CA PRO A 174 -33.15 -54.61 26.55
C PRO A 174 -33.01 -54.50 25.03
N GLU A 175 -32.82 -55.64 24.36
CA GLU A 175 -32.52 -55.76 22.93
C GLU A 175 -33.74 -55.57 21.98
N ASP A 176 -34.92 -55.18 22.46
CA ASP A 176 -36.14 -55.21 21.64
C ASP A 176 -37.00 -53.94 21.79
N GLU A 177 -36.48 -52.77 21.43
CA GLU A 177 -37.35 -51.63 21.05
C GLU A 177 -37.16 -51.29 19.57
N PRO A 178 -38.26 -51.10 18.82
CA PRO A 178 -38.22 -50.83 17.39
C PRO A 178 -37.47 -49.53 17.12
N GLU A 179 -36.67 -49.55 16.05
CA GLU A 179 -35.91 -48.42 15.51
C GLU A 179 -36.86 -47.25 15.14
N ASP A 180 -37.32 -46.50 16.13
CA ASP A 180 -37.94 -45.20 15.90
C ASP A 180 -36.82 -44.26 15.44
N GLU A 181 -36.82 -43.97 14.14
CA GLU A 181 -35.95 -43.02 13.45
C GLU A 181 -35.70 -41.77 14.30
N LEU A 182 -34.56 -41.74 15.01
CA LEU A 182 -34.12 -40.55 15.73
C LEU A 182 -34.01 -39.42 14.71
N PRO A 183 -34.72 -38.29 14.88
CA PRO A 183 -34.68 -37.19 13.93
C PRO A 183 -33.23 -36.74 13.83
N LEU A 184 -32.67 -36.92 12.63
CA LEU A 184 -31.33 -36.51 12.24
C LEU A 184 -31.07 -35.12 12.81
N LEU A 185 -30.27 -35.05 13.88
CA LEU A 185 -29.84 -33.77 14.44
C LEU A 185 -29.20 -33.00 13.27
N PRO A 186 -29.73 -31.82 12.90
CA PRO A 186 -29.27 -31.09 11.74
C PRO A 186 -27.76 -30.91 11.88
N ASP A 187 -27.01 -31.46 10.91
CA ASP A 187 -25.55 -31.57 10.91
C ASP A 187 -24.91 -30.37 11.60
N LEU A 188 -24.53 -30.59 12.86
CA LEU A 188 -23.86 -29.57 13.63
C LEU A 188 -22.50 -29.36 12.98
N ARG A 189 -22.43 -28.24 12.27
CA ARG A 189 -21.31 -27.30 12.33
C ARG A 189 -20.07 -27.76 11.56
N ALA A 190 -20.17 -27.79 10.23
CA ALA A 190 -19.01 -27.36 9.46
C ALA A 190 -18.64 -25.95 9.96
N THR A 191 -17.48 -25.81 10.60
CA THR A 191 -17.00 -24.51 11.08
C THR A 191 -17.10 -23.51 9.94
N PRO A 192 -17.74 -22.34 10.13
CA PRO A 192 -17.95 -21.40 9.05
C PRO A 192 -16.59 -21.06 8.44
N THR A 193 -16.43 -21.39 7.15
CA THR A 193 -15.23 -20.98 6.41
C THR A 193 -15.19 -19.45 6.39
N PHE A 194 -13.98 -18.87 6.29
CA PHE A 194 -13.85 -17.41 6.21
C PHE A 194 -14.71 -16.79 5.08
N MET A 195 -14.91 -17.52 3.98
CA MET A 195 -15.78 -17.10 2.87
C MET A 195 -17.28 -17.25 3.16
N GLY A 196 -17.65 -18.07 4.13
CA GLY A 196 -19.03 -18.20 4.63
C GLY A 196 -19.46 -17.05 5.54
N LEU A 197 -18.51 -16.24 6.05
CA LEU A 197 -18.84 -15.05 6.84
C LEU A 197 -19.53 -13.98 5.97
N PRO A 198 -20.44 -13.15 6.51
CA PRO A 198 -20.92 -11.95 5.84
C PRO A 198 -19.77 -11.02 5.44
N ARG A 199 -19.97 -10.24 4.37
CA ARG A 199 -18.92 -9.35 3.85
C ARG A 199 -18.50 -8.32 4.89
N GLU A 200 -19.45 -7.81 5.66
CA GLU A 200 -19.27 -6.80 6.71
C GLU A 200 -18.29 -7.31 7.77
N VAL A 201 -18.47 -8.55 8.21
CA VAL A 201 -17.58 -9.22 9.17
C VAL A 201 -16.18 -9.40 8.58
N ARG A 202 -16.07 -9.83 7.31
CA ARG A 202 -14.77 -9.91 6.63
C ARG A 202 -14.07 -8.55 6.55
N MET A 203 -14.81 -7.49 6.24
CA MET A 203 -14.28 -6.12 6.15
C MET A 203 -13.77 -5.61 7.50
N GLU A 204 -14.42 -5.94 8.61
CA GLU A 204 -13.90 -5.62 9.95
C GLU A 204 -12.63 -6.41 10.28
N ILE A 205 -12.57 -7.70 9.90
CA ILE A 205 -11.34 -8.49 10.03
C ILE A 205 -10.21 -7.85 9.21
N TYR A 206 -10.47 -7.43 7.96
CA TYR A 206 -9.47 -6.72 7.17
C TYR A 206 -9.09 -5.37 7.78
N ARG A 207 -10.04 -4.62 8.36
CA ARG A 207 -9.77 -3.35 9.04
C ARG A 207 -8.75 -3.56 10.16
N TYR A 208 -8.99 -4.56 11.00
CA TYR A 208 -8.11 -4.89 12.12
C TYR A 208 -6.70 -5.30 11.65
N LEU A 209 -6.60 -6.09 10.58
CA LEU A 209 -5.32 -6.62 10.09
C LEU A 209 -4.50 -5.62 9.25
N LEU A 210 -5.18 -4.72 8.54
CA LEU A 210 -4.57 -3.88 7.51
C LEU A 210 -4.61 -2.39 7.81
N THR A 211 -5.17 -1.95 8.94
CA THR A 211 -5.18 -0.52 9.32
C THR A 211 -4.15 -0.24 10.40
N VAL A 212 -3.32 0.76 10.15
CA VAL A 212 -2.28 1.24 11.07
C VAL A 212 -2.66 2.64 11.54
N LYS A 213 -2.49 2.89 12.84
CA LYS A 213 -2.74 4.23 13.42
C LYS A 213 -1.70 5.27 12.96
N ARG A 214 -0.47 4.83 12.68
CA ARG A 214 0.62 5.66 12.18
C ARG A 214 0.55 5.76 10.65
N PRO A 215 0.84 6.93 10.07
CA PRO A 215 0.91 7.08 8.62
C PRO A 215 1.98 6.16 8.01
N ILE A 216 1.65 5.53 6.88
CA ILE A 216 2.55 4.67 6.12
C ILE A 216 3.45 5.57 5.28
N ALA A 217 4.74 5.64 5.63
CA ALA A 217 5.69 6.48 4.92
C ALA A 217 6.03 5.88 3.55
N VAL A 218 5.94 6.69 2.49
CA VAL A 218 6.21 6.32 1.10
C VAL A 218 7.20 7.28 0.46
N HIS A 219 7.91 6.78 -0.55
CA HIS A 219 8.88 7.50 -1.37
C HIS A 219 8.81 7.05 -2.85
N GLY A 220 9.68 7.61 -3.69
CA GLY A 220 9.80 7.23 -5.10
C GLY A 220 8.52 7.51 -5.89
N GLY A 221 7.92 8.69 -5.71
CA GLY A 221 6.65 9.03 -6.37
C GLY A 221 5.48 8.15 -5.95
N TRP A 222 5.40 7.80 -4.67
CA TRP A 222 4.38 6.93 -4.04
C TRP A 222 4.52 5.43 -4.35
N GLN A 223 5.56 5.01 -5.07
CA GLN A 223 5.72 3.62 -5.47
C GLN A 223 6.45 2.77 -4.43
N GLN A 224 7.26 3.34 -3.55
CA GLN A 224 8.03 2.58 -2.58
C GLN A 224 7.56 2.90 -1.16
N VAL A 225 7.51 1.89 -0.30
CA VAL A 225 7.16 2.02 1.12
C VAL A 225 8.43 1.95 1.96
N TYR A 226 8.63 2.90 2.86
CA TYR A 226 9.70 2.79 3.85
C TYR A 226 9.37 1.63 4.80
N TRP A 227 10.14 0.55 4.70
CA TRP A 227 9.95 -0.58 5.58
C TRP A 227 10.30 -0.18 7.02
N THR A 228 9.29 -0.15 7.89
CA THR A 228 9.49 0.02 9.33
C THR A 228 8.99 -1.23 10.02
N LYS A 229 9.79 -1.75 10.96
CA LYS A 229 9.46 -2.94 11.75
C LYS A 229 8.15 -2.77 12.55
N ASP A 230 7.74 -1.52 12.77
CA ASP A 230 6.60 -1.14 13.59
C ASP A 230 5.24 -1.15 12.86
N LEU A 231 5.19 -1.28 11.53
CA LEU A 231 3.92 -1.19 10.79
C LEU A 231 2.94 -2.32 11.14
N GLN A 232 3.42 -3.47 11.61
CA GLN A 232 2.63 -4.65 11.98
C GLN A 232 1.53 -5.05 10.95
N LEU A 233 1.74 -4.71 9.67
CA LEU A 233 0.80 -4.99 8.60
C LEU A 233 0.95 -6.44 8.11
N SER A 234 -0.08 -7.25 8.31
CA SER A 234 -0.11 -8.61 7.77
C SER A 234 -0.56 -8.63 6.31
N THR A 235 0.30 -8.18 5.39
CA THR A 235 0.00 -8.13 3.95
C THR A 235 -0.09 -9.51 3.30
N LYS A 236 0.30 -10.58 4.00
CA LYS A 236 0.18 -11.97 3.55
C LYS A 236 -1.27 -12.35 3.20
N ILE A 237 -2.26 -11.77 3.89
CA ILE A 237 -3.68 -12.02 3.61
C ILE A 237 -4.07 -11.63 2.17
N LEU A 238 -3.43 -10.62 1.60
CA LEU A 238 -3.68 -10.14 0.24
C LEU A 238 -3.26 -11.15 -0.84
N ARG A 239 -2.49 -12.18 -0.48
CA ARG A 239 -1.99 -13.22 -1.38
C ARG A 239 -2.86 -14.50 -1.37
N VAL A 240 -3.81 -14.61 -0.45
CA VAL A 240 -4.58 -15.86 -0.24
C VAL A 240 -5.49 -16.18 -1.42
N CYS A 241 -6.35 -15.25 -1.83
CA CYS A 241 -7.19 -15.42 -3.02
C CYS A 241 -7.60 -14.07 -3.63
N LYS A 242 -8.08 -14.09 -4.88
CA LYS A 242 -8.46 -12.88 -5.62
C LYS A 242 -9.58 -12.08 -4.93
N ARG A 243 -10.59 -12.76 -4.37
CA ARG A 243 -11.71 -12.10 -3.69
C ARG A 243 -11.25 -11.38 -2.42
N VAL A 244 -10.43 -12.04 -1.59
CA VAL A 244 -9.81 -11.41 -0.42
C VAL A 244 -8.97 -10.22 -0.86
N HIS A 245 -8.15 -10.38 -1.90
CA HIS A 245 -7.31 -9.32 -2.41
C HIS A 245 -8.12 -8.07 -2.81
N GLU A 246 -9.23 -8.23 -3.53
CA GLU A 246 -10.10 -7.11 -3.94
C GLU A 246 -10.75 -6.42 -2.74
N GLU A 247 -11.35 -7.18 -1.82
CA GLU A 247 -12.00 -6.60 -0.63
C GLU A 247 -10.96 -5.94 0.30
N ALA A 248 -9.88 -6.64 0.62
CA ALA A 248 -8.87 -6.20 1.57
C ALA A 248 -7.99 -5.05 1.04
N SER A 249 -7.74 -4.97 -0.27
CA SER A 249 -7.00 -3.84 -0.86
C SER A 249 -7.76 -2.53 -0.69
N THR A 250 -9.11 -2.55 -0.74
CA THR A 250 -9.90 -1.34 -0.48
C THR A 250 -9.72 -0.85 0.96
N MET A 251 -9.54 -1.76 1.92
CA MET A 251 -9.26 -1.40 3.31
C MET A 251 -7.84 -0.87 3.49
N LEU A 252 -6.84 -1.57 2.93
CA LEU A 252 -5.45 -1.14 3.01
C LEU A 252 -5.25 0.27 2.46
N TYR A 253 -5.71 0.56 1.24
CA TYR A 253 -5.48 1.87 0.63
C TYR A 253 -6.51 2.93 1.05
N GLY A 254 -7.72 2.52 1.42
CA GLY A 254 -8.82 3.43 1.72
C GLY A 254 -8.90 3.88 3.18
N SER A 255 -8.42 3.07 4.13
CA SER A 255 -8.49 3.41 5.57
C SER A 255 -7.18 3.98 6.12
N ASN A 256 -6.05 3.63 5.52
CA ASN A 256 -4.76 4.13 5.97
C ASN A 256 -4.42 5.50 5.39
N THR A 257 -3.57 6.23 6.12
CA THR A 257 -2.97 7.48 5.67
C THR A 257 -1.57 7.21 5.13
N PHE A 258 -1.30 7.63 3.90
CA PHE A 258 0.01 7.49 3.28
C PHE A 258 0.77 8.82 3.33
N LEU A 259 1.99 8.80 3.87
CA LEU A 259 2.83 9.96 4.10
C LEU A 259 3.98 10.01 3.09
N TYR A 260 3.95 10.96 2.17
CA TYR A 260 5.04 11.24 1.24
C TYR A 260 5.92 12.34 1.79
N ARG A 261 7.18 12.01 2.12
CA ARG A 261 8.16 12.99 2.60
C ARG A 261 8.94 13.54 1.43
N LEU A 262 9.07 14.87 1.34
CA LEU A 262 9.86 15.55 0.31
C LEU A 262 11.38 15.47 0.57
N ARG A 263 11.87 14.27 0.91
CA ARG A 263 13.29 13.96 1.08
C ARG A 263 13.90 13.36 -0.17
N ASP A 264 13.07 12.78 -1.03
CA ASP A 264 13.52 12.19 -2.28
C ASP A 264 14.19 13.30 -3.08
N ALA A 265 15.52 13.25 -3.17
CA ALA A 265 16.18 13.86 -4.30
C ALA A 265 15.41 13.35 -5.51
N THR A 266 14.99 14.23 -6.42
CA THR A 266 14.37 13.85 -7.68
C THR A 266 15.35 12.95 -8.42
N THR A 267 15.38 11.68 -8.04
CA THR A 267 15.99 10.61 -8.77
C THR A 267 15.10 10.56 -9.98
N ASN A 268 15.50 11.31 -11.00
CA ASN A 268 15.12 11.02 -12.36
C ASN A 268 15.32 9.51 -12.46
N VAL A 269 14.23 8.75 -12.33
CA VAL A 269 14.22 7.29 -12.31
C VAL A 269 14.92 6.77 -13.57
N TRP A 270 14.92 7.59 -14.62
CA TRP A 270 15.69 7.45 -15.87
C TRP A 270 17.22 7.37 -15.73
N ASN A 271 17.82 7.80 -14.62
CA ASN A 271 19.28 7.78 -14.45
C ASN A 271 19.79 6.62 -13.58
N ILE A 272 18.96 6.01 -12.72
CA ILE A 272 19.42 4.91 -11.86
C ILE A 272 19.51 3.59 -12.65
N GLU A 273 18.57 3.32 -13.56
CA GLU A 273 18.65 2.14 -14.46
C GLU A 273 19.89 2.16 -15.37
N ASN A 274 20.56 3.31 -15.55
CA ASN A 274 21.82 3.38 -16.30
C ASN A 274 23.07 3.23 -15.43
N LEU A 275 22.98 3.35 -14.10
CA LEU A 275 24.14 3.21 -13.22
C LEU A 275 24.46 1.73 -12.89
N GLU A 276 23.45 0.86 -12.83
CA GLU A 276 23.67 -0.59 -12.63
C GLU A 276 24.35 -1.29 -13.83
N MET A 277 24.46 -0.64 -14.99
CA MET A 277 25.13 -1.21 -16.16
C MET A 277 26.53 -0.64 -16.45
N GLU A 278 27.05 0.30 -15.65
CA GLU A 278 28.40 0.86 -15.87
C GLU A 278 29.49 0.35 -14.91
N ASP A 279 29.15 -0.33 -13.80
CA ASP A 279 30.16 -0.86 -12.86
C ASP A 279 30.77 -2.22 -13.25
N SER A 280 30.38 -2.80 -14.39
CA SER A 280 30.90 -4.11 -14.83
C SER A 280 32.06 -4.06 -15.83
N LEU A 281 32.81 -2.95 -15.94
CA LEU A 281 33.88 -2.82 -16.96
C LEU A 281 35.21 -2.19 -16.51
N PHE A 282 35.49 -2.07 -15.21
CA PHE A 282 36.87 -1.92 -14.76
C PHE A 282 37.55 -3.29 -14.68
N LEU A 283 38.01 -3.77 -15.85
CA LEU A 283 39.11 -4.72 -15.96
C LEU A 283 40.33 -4.05 -15.33
N VAL A 284 40.55 -4.28 -14.04
CA VAL A 284 41.85 -4.03 -13.41
C VAL A 284 42.74 -5.19 -13.83
N ASP A 285 43.81 -4.82 -14.53
CA ASP A 285 44.93 -5.68 -14.91
C ASP A 285 45.39 -6.53 -13.72
N GLU A 286 45.46 -7.83 -13.95
CA GLU A 286 46.08 -8.83 -13.08
C GLU A 286 47.59 -8.55 -12.99
N GLU A 287 48.05 -8.00 -11.87
CA GLU A 287 49.45 -8.18 -11.44
C GLU A 287 49.47 -8.97 -10.13
N GLU A 288 49.76 -10.27 -10.30
CA GLU A 288 50.57 -11.13 -9.44
C GLU A 288 50.53 -10.85 -7.93
N SER A 289 49.65 -11.56 -7.22
CA SER A 289 49.90 -11.91 -5.83
C SER A 289 49.82 -13.42 -5.66
N SER A 290 50.99 -14.04 -5.82
CA SER A 290 51.25 -15.42 -5.47
C SER A 290 51.25 -15.56 -3.94
N SER A 291 50.24 -16.23 -3.41
CA SER A 291 50.33 -16.87 -2.11
C SER A 291 49.79 -18.29 -2.20
N GLU A 292 50.74 -19.19 -2.42
CA GLU A 292 50.69 -20.63 -2.32
C GLU A 292 50.45 -21.00 -0.84
N TYR A 293 49.20 -21.32 -0.48
CA TYR A 293 48.86 -22.08 0.72
C TYR A 293 47.73 -23.04 0.34
N GLU A 294 48.13 -24.27 0.01
CA GLU A 294 47.25 -25.42 0.02
C GLU A 294 47.04 -25.84 1.48
N GLU A 295 45.82 -25.69 1.98
CA GLU A 295 45.40 -26.40 3.19
C GLU A 295 43.98 -26.95 2.99
N ASP A 296 43.95 -28.26 2.71
CA ASP A 296 42.81 -29.15 2.66
C ASP A 296 41.89 -28.98 3.88
N LEU A 297 40.77 -28.29 3.68
CA LEU A 297 39.60 -28.41 4.55
C LEU A 297 38.40 -28.81 3.70
N GLU A 298 38.34 -30.10 3.37
CA GLU A 298 37.10 -30.81 3.09
C GLU A 298 36.21 -30.71 4.34
N ARG A 299 35.36 -29.67 4.37
CA ARG A 299 34.27 -29.57 5.32
C ARG A 299 32.99 -29.52 4.52
N ASP A 300 32.43 -30.71 4.33
CA ASP A 300 31.03 -30.98 3.93
C ASP A 300 30.08 -30.44 5.01
N ASP A 301 30.11 -29.12 5.23
CA ASP A 301 29.01 -28.42 5.86
C ASP A 301 28.22 -27.82 4.68
N GLU A 302 27.28 -28.62 4.17
CA GLU A 302 26.11 -28.14 3.41
C GLU A 302 25.32 -27.20 4.33
N ASP A 303 25.91 -26.07 4.67
CA ASP A 303 25.22 -24.95 5.25
C ASP A 303 24.25 -24.52 4.15
N GLU A 304 22.98 -24.91 4.33
CA GLU A 304 21.83 -24.26 3.72
C GLU A 304 22.05 -22.76 3.99
N GLU A 305 22.72 -22.09 3.04
CA GLU A 305 22.74 -20.65 2.94
C GLU A 305 21.25 -20.29 2.85
N ASP A 306 20.68 -19.99 4.01
CA ASP A 306 19.43 -19.27 4.15
C ASP A 306 19.65 -18.04 3.26
N GLU A 307 19.26 -18.15 1.98
CA GLU A 307 19.23 -17.06 1.02
C GLU A 307 18.43 -15.99 1.75
N GLU A 308 19.14 -15.04 2.37
CA GLU A 308 18.55 -13.89 3.02
C GLU A 308 17.79 -13.22 1.89
N ASP A 309 16.51 -13.52 1.84
CA ASP A 309 15.60 -13.18 0.76
C ASP A 309 15.57 -11.66 0.76
N ASP A 310 16.50 -11.07 0.01
CA ASP A 310 16.81 -9.64 0.01
C ASP A 310 15.48 -8.94 0.01
N PRO A 311 15.15 -8.14 1.05
CA PRO A 311 13.78 -7.74 1.33
C PRO A 311 13.24 -6.98 0.14
N LYS A 312 12.59 -7.72 -0.78
CA LYS A 312 12.14 -7.22 -2.06
C LYS A 312 11.30 -6.01 -1.76
N GLU A 313 11.80 -4.84 -2.16
CA GLU A 313 11.18 -3.57 -1.85
C GLU A 313 9.70 -3.67 -2.20
N SER A 314 8.85 -3.42 -1.21
CA SER A 314 7.41 -3.54 -1.40
C SER A 314 6.93 -2.39 -2.27
N THR A 315 6.82 -2.64 -3.57
CA THR A 315 6.38 -1.66 -4.55
C THR A 315 4.86 -1.56 -4.61
N ILE A 316 4.35 -0.34 -4.55
CA ILE A 316 2.95 0.01 -4.74
C ILE A 316 2.72 0.31 -6.23
N ASN A 317 1.84 -0.46 -6.85
CA ASN A 317 1.37 -0.17 -8.20
C ASN A 317 0.30 0.94 -8.17
N ILE A 318 0.75 2.19 -8.32
CA ILE A 318 -0.12 3.38 -8.28
C ILE A 318 -1.13 3.41 -9.43
N ASP A 319 -0.79 2.90 -10.60
CA ASP A 319 -1.73 2.88 -11.73
C ASP A 319 -2.90 1.93 -11.44
N LYS A 320 -2.62 0.80 -10.79
CA LYS A 320 -3.63 -0.17 -10.40
C LYS A 320 -4.44 0.29 -9.19
N TYR A 321 -3.81 0.82 -8.14
CA TYR A 321 -4.45 1.06 -6.85
C TYR A 321 -4.67 2.53 -6.50
N GLY A 322 -4.20 3.49 -7.31
CA GLY A 322 -4.28 4.92 -7.03
C GLY A 322 -5.69 5.43 -6.76
N HIS A 323 -6.70 4.81 -7.37
CA HIS A 323 -8.12 5.10 -7.15
C HIS A 323 -8.68 4.64 -5.79
N LEU A 324 -7.95 3.77 -5.08
CA LEU A 324 -8.33 3.28 -3.75
C LEU A 324 -7.78 4.16 -2.62
N PHE A 325 -6.79 5.00 -2.90
CA PHE A 325 -6.24 5.93 -1.92
C PHE A 325 -7.32 6.93 -1.51
N ARG A 326 -7.51 7.11 -0.20
CA ARG A 326 -8.45 8.10 0.34
C ARG A 326 -7.76 9.16 1.18
N ASN A 327 -6.72 8.80 1.93
CA ASN A 327 -6.05 9.70 2.86
C ASN A 327 -4.56 9.79 2.50
N ILE A 328 -4.13 10.96 2.04
CA ILE A 328 -2.75 11.21 1.67
C ILE A 328 -2.21 12.42 2.42
N THR A 329 -0.94 12.36 2.80
CA THR A 329 -0.21 13.44 3.48
C THR A 329 1.09 13.69 2.75
N ILE A 330 1.39 14.95 2.45
CA ILE A 330 2.68 15.38 1.89
C ILE A 330 3.37 16.24 2.94
N GLU A 331 4.61 15.89 3.31
CA GLU A 331 5.38 16.55 4.37
C GLU A 331 6.63 17.20 3.80
N ALA A 332 6.74 18.52 3.99
CA ALA A 332 7.91 19.33 3.68
C ALA A 332 8.64 19.71 4.98
N GLU A 333 9.89 19.25 5.11
CA GLU A 333 10.72 19.51 6.29
C GLU A 333 11.26 20.94 6.31
N ALA A 334 11.54 21.47 7.50
CA ALA A 334 11.95 22.86 7.72
C ALA A 334 13.10 23.37 6.81
N ASN A 335 14.02 22.50 6.39
CA ASN A 335 15.19 22.83 5.57
C ASN A 335 15.01 22.52 4.07
N ARG A 336 13.79 22.19 3.63
CA ARG A 336 13.49 21.77 2.25
C ARG A 336 12.50 22.74 1.59
N TYR A 337 12.90 24.00 1.46
CA TYR A 337 12.06 25.05 0.86
C TYR A 337 12.63 25.56 -0.47
N SER A 338 13.50 24.78 -1.12
CA SER A 338 14.04 25.11 -2.44
C SER A 338 12.99 24.96 -3.55
N THR A 339 13.24 25.58 -4.70
CA THR A 339 12.44 25.38 -5.92
C THR A 339 12.37 23.91 -6.35
N SER A 340 13.46 23.15 -6.20
CA SER A 340 13.43 21.71 -6.46
C SER A 340 12.50 20.94 -5.52
N THR A 341 12.33 21.41 -4.27
CA THR A 341 11.36 20.81 -3.34
C THR A 341 9.94 21.16 -3.77
N GLN A 342 9.73 22.39 -4.24
CA GLN A 342 8.46 22.81 -4.84
C GLN A 342 8.08 21.90 -6.02
N ASP A 343 9.03 21.66 -6.95
CA ASP A 343 8.82 20.77 -8.09
C ASP A 343 8.52 19.32 -7.66
N SER A 344 9.21 18.83 -6.62
CA SER A 344 8.98 17.50 -6.06
C SER A 344 7.58 17.39 -5.44
N MET A 345 7.12 18.43 -4.75
CA MET A 345 5.76 18.50 -4.21
C MET A 345 4.71 18.50 -5.32
N VAL A 346 4.95 19.26 -6.38
CA VAL A 346 4.09 19.31 -7.57
C VAL A 346 4.03 17.94 -8.25
N ALA A 347 5.17 17.26 -8.41
CA ALA A 347 5.23 15.91 -8.96
C ALA A 347 4.43 14.91 -8.10
N ALA A 348 4.59 14.97 -6.77
CA ALA A 348 3.87 14.11 -5.84
C ALA A 348 2.35 14.34 -5.88
N LEU A 349 1.89 15.59 -6.01
CA LEU A 349 0.47 15.93 -6.18
C LEU A 349 -0.07 15.49 -7.54
N ASN A 350 0.70 15.70 -8.60
CA ASN A 350 0.31 15.37 -9.97
C ASN A 350 0.06 13.88 -10.18
N VAL A 351 0.64 13.01 -9.35
CA VAL A 351 0.26 11.59 -9.33
C VAL A 351 -1.25 11.45 -9.14
N PHE A 352 -1.87 12.21 -8.24
CA PHE A 352 -3.31 12.15 -7.94
C PHE A 352 -4.16 13.17 -8.70
N ARG A 353 -3.62 13.78 -9.75
CA ARG A 353 -4.35 14.75 -10.58
C ARG A 353 -5.60 14.12 -11.22
N LYS A 354 -6.68 14.89 -11.25
CA LYS A 354 -7.90 14.54 -11.98
C LYS A 354 -7.60 14.47 -13.50
N PRO A 355 -8.05 13.43 -14.21
CA PRO A 355 -7.92 13.40 -15.67
C PRO A 355 -8.66 14.61 -16.26
N ASP A 356 -8.02 15.29 -17.21
CA ASP A 356 -8.61 16.48 -17.83
C ASP A 356 -9.93 16.10 -18.51
N ASP A 357 -11.04 16.72 -18.09
CA ASP A 357 -12.40 16.36 -18.52
C ASP A 357 -12.64 16.56 -20.05
N GLY A 358 -11.67 17.10 -20.79
CA GLY A 358 -11.82 17.61 -22.16
C GLY A 358 -11.26 16.75 -23.29
N ALA A 359 -10.54 15.68 -23.01
CA ALA A 359 -9.99 14.80 -24.06
C ALA A 359 -10.43 13.36 -23.84
N PRO A 360 -11.55 12.92 -24.46
CA PRO A 360 -11.79 11.50 -24.67
C PRO A 360 -10.73 11.00 -25.66
N ASP A 361 -9.51 10.77 -25.19
CA ASP A 361 -8.59 9.91 -25.91
C ASP A 361 -9.22 8.51 -25.89
N GLU A 362 -9.88 8.13 -26.98
CA GLU A 362 -10.51 6.80 -27.13
C GLU A 362 -9.50 5.66 -26.93
N ASP A 363 -8.21 5.96 -27.08
CA ASP A 363 -7.09 5.02 -26.91
C ASP A 363 -6.42 5.07 -25.51
N ALA A 364 -6.77 6.03 -24.65
CA ALA A 364 -6.17 6.11 -23.32
C ALA A 364 -6.75 5.01 -22.41
N PRO A 365 -5.90 4.21 -21.73
CA PRO A 365 -6.37 3.19 -20.81
C PRO A 365 -7.26 3.84 -19.76
N TYR A 366 -8.46 3.26 -19.54
CA TYR A 366 -9.47 3.78 -18.62
C TYR A 366 -8.87 4.08 -17.23
N VAL A 367 -8.48 5.34 -16.99
CA VAL A 367 -7.95 5.80 -15.72
C VAL A 367 -9.11 6.05 -14.79
N LYS A 368 -9.27 5.20 -13.78
CA LYS A 368 -10.30 5.37 -12.76
C LYS A 368 -10.08 6.70 -12.03
N PRO A 369 -11.13 7.50 -11.78
CA PRO A 369 -11.00 8.74 -11.02
C PRO A 369 -10.48 8.45 -9.62
N ARG A 370 -9.52 9.26 -9.17
CA ARG A 370 -8.90 9.16 -7.86
C ARG A 370 -9.67 10.06 -6.91
N ASN A 371 -10.61 9.48 -6.17
CA ASN A 371 -11.46 10.23 -5.25
C ASN A 371 -10.80 10.28 -3.87
N ILE A 372 -9.89 11.24 -3.69
CA ILE A 372 -9.21 11.45 -2.41
C ILE A 372 -10.24 11.99 -1.41
N HIS A 373 -10.33 11.39 -0.23
CA HIS A 373 -11.14 11.93 0.84
C HIS A 373 -10.42 13.11 1.51
N THR A 374 -9.20 12.89 1.95
CA THR A 374 -8.41 13.89 2.67
C THR A 374 -7.01 14.04 2.06
N LEU A 375 -6.67 15.26 1.67
CA LEU A 375 -5.31 15.68 1.33
C LEU A 375 -4.78 16.56 2.45
N THR A 376 -3.69 16.13 3.09
CA THR A 376 -3.01 16.92 4.13
C THR A 376 -1.64 17.37 3.62
N VAL A 377 -1.35 18.66 3.74
CA VAL A 377 -0.05 19.25 3.42
C VAL A 377 0.57 19.73 4.72
N ARG A 378 1.64 19.06 5.14
CA ARG A 378 2.41 19.40 6.34
C ARG A 378 3.62 20.22 5.95
N ILE A 379 3.75 21.41 6.52
CA ILE A 379 4.93 22.25 6.34
C ILE A 379 5.46 22.70 7.70
N MET A 380 6.77 22.89 7.76
CA MET A 380 7.46 23.40 8.95
C MET A 380 8.06 24.78 8.62
N PRO A 381 7.25 25.86 8.64
CA PRO A 381 7.73 27.18 8.28
C PRO A 381 8.80 27.64 9.26
N THR A 382 9.83 28.30 8.73
CA THR A 382 10.91 28.88 9.51
C THR A 382 11.18 30.28 9.00
N TRP A 383 11.59 31.17 9.90
CA TRP A 383 11.96 32.53 9.49
C TRP A 383 13.33 32.50 8.82
N ASP A 384 13.36 32.79 7.52
CA ASP A 384 14.60 32.92 6.76
C ASP A 384 15.05 34.39 6.73
N ARG A 385 16.21 34.66 7.32
CA ARG A 385 16.87 35.97 7.23
C ARG A 385 17.70 35.98 5.96
N GLN A 386 17.07 36.35 4.85
CA GLN A 386 17.73 36.42 3.56
C GLN A 386 18.74 37.57 3.55
N ASN A 387 20.05 37.25 3.47
CA ASN A 387 21.19 38.14 3.24
C ASN A 387 21.13 39.55 3.88
N ASP A 388 21.65 39.69 5.10
CA ASP A 388 22.11 40.93 5.79
C ASP A 388 21.15 42.14 5.87
N GLN A 389 19.98 42.11 5.25
CA GLN A 389 18.93 43.11 5.43
C GLN A 389 18.17 42.76 6.71
N LEU A 390 18.64 43.33 7.82
CA LEU A 390 18.18 43.07 9.19
C LEU A 390 16.67 43.22 9.42
N GLU A 391 15.91 43.79 8.48
CA GLU A 391 14.50 44.15 8.67
C GLU A 391 13.51 43.39 7.77
N GLN A 392 13.95 42.64 6.76
CA GLN A 392 13.05 41.93 5.83
C GLN A 392 13.36 40.44 5.79
N GLY A 393 12.98 39.72 6.85
CA GLY A 393 12.89 38.27 6.77
C GLY A 393 11.57 37.83 6.15
N ARG A 394 11.53 36.59 5.67
CA ARG A 394 10.30 35.95 5.17
C ARG A 394 10.19 34.55 5.74
N PHE A 395 8.97 34.07 5.94
CA PHE A 395 8.76 32.68 6.28
C PHE A 395 9.00 31.79 5.07
N THR A 396 9.69 30.67 5.28
CA THR A 396 9.82 29.62 4.27
C THR A 396 8.45 29.04 3.91
N PHE A 397 8.34 28.46 2.71
CA PHE A 397 7.12 27.84 2.14
C PHE A 397 5.97 28.79 1.78
N VAL A 398 5.94 30.05 2.23
CA VAL A 398 4.86 31.00 1.85
C VAL A 398 4.77 31.14 0.33
N ASP A 399 5.92 31.11 -0.35
CA ASP A 399 6.05 31.16 -1.80
C ASP A 399 5.48 29.93 -2.53
N PHE A 400 5.34 28.80 -1.84
CA PHE A 400 4.72 27.61 -2.43
C PHE A 400 3.21 27.83 -2.62
N PHE A 401 2.58 28.61 -1.74
CA PHE A 401 1.12 28.80 -1.70
C PHE A 401 0.64 30.10 -2.37
N ILE A 402 1.48 30.76 -3.16
CA ILE A 402 1.09 31.94 -3.93
C ILE A 402 -0.01 31.56 -4.92
N ALA A 403 -1.07 32.37 -5.02
CA ALA A 403 -2.14 32.20 -6.00
C ALA A 403 -1.59 32.03 -7.43
N GLY A 404 -2.05 31.00 -8.13
CA GLY A 404 -1.54 30.65 -9.47
C GLY A 404 -0.14 30.02 -9.50
N GLY A 405 0.51 29.85 -8.34
CA GLY A 405 1.77 29.13 -8.20
C GLY A 405 1.62 27.64 -8.54
N PRO A 406 2.74 26.95 -8.83
CA PRO A 406 2.69 25.59 -9.36
C PRO A 406 2.12 24.59 -8.34
N VAL A 407 2.38 24.77 -7.04
CA VAL A 407 1.82 23.91 -5.98
C VAL A 407 0.32 24.17 -5.80
N ILE A 408 -0.14 25.43 -5.80
CA ILE A 408 -1.57 25.75 -5.73
C ILE A 408 -2.33 25.16 -6.92
N ASN A 409 -1.78 25.28 -8.14
CA ASN A 409 -2.38 24.68 -9.33
C ASN A 409 -2.45 23.14 -9.21
N ALA A 410 -1.40 22.50 -8.69
CA ALA A 410 -1.39 21.07 -8.45
C ALA A 410 -2.41 20.65 -7.38
N ILE A 411 -2.54 21.39 -6.27
CA ILE A 411 -3.56 21.15 -5.23
C ILE A 411 -4.96 21.26 -5.82
N LYS A 412 -5.24 22.32 -6.59
CA LYS A 412 -6.53 22.51 -7.28
C LYS A 412 -6.84 21.37 -8.25
N ALA A 413 -5.82 20.82 -8.90
CA ALA A 413 -5.94 19.71 -9.85
C ALA A 413 -6.19 18.34 -9.19
N VAL A 414 -5.92 18.17 -7.89
CA VAL A 414 -6.27 16.95 -7.14
C VAL A 414 -7.73 17.00 -6.73
N ASP A 415 -8.47 15.93 -7.00
CA ASP A 415 -9.87 15.78 -6.60
C ASP A 415 -9.95 15.26 -5.16
N CYS A 416 -10.10 16.18 -4.20
CA CYS A 416 -10.24 15.84 -2.78
C CYS A 416 -11.48 16.46 -2.12
N GLN A 417 -12.00 15.83 -1.07
CA GLN A 417 -13.14 16.36 -0.29
C GLN A 417 -12.70 17.36 0.78
N MET A 418 -11.59 17.06 1.46
CA MET A 418 -11.02 17.91 2.50
C MET A 418 -9.55 18.19 2.18
N LEU A 419 -9.18 19.46 2.26
CA LEU A 419 -7.79 19.91 2.21
C LEU A 419 -7.41 20.43 3.59
N TYR A 420 -6.32 19.89 4.15
CA TYR A 420 -5.73 20.40 5.37
C TYR A 420 -4.33 20.92 5.10
N VAL A 421 -4.01 22.11 5.58
CA VAL A 421 -2.65 22.64 5.62
C VAL A 421 -2.23 22.74 7.08
N GLU A 422 -1.32 21.86 7.48
CA GLU A 422 -0.80 21.76 8.85
C GLU A 422 0.56 22.47 8.94
N LEU A 423 0.61 23.57 9.69
CA LEU A 423 1.84 24.29 10.03
C LEU A 423 2.40 23.69 11.31
N GLN A 424 3.60 23.13 11.27
CA GLN A 424 4.27 22.53 12.41
C GLN A 424 5.46 23.38 12.87
N THR A 425 5.59 23.60 14.18
CA THR A 425 6.79 24.20 14.78
C THR A 425 7.93 23.16 14.86
N ARG A 426 9.19 23.59 14.81
CA ARG A 426 10.38 22.70 14.93
C ARG A 426 10.36 21.82 16.20
N HIS A 427 9.66 22.25 17.24
CA HIS A 427 9.60 21.58 18.53
C HIS A 427 8.67 20.36 18.56
N SER A 428 7.70 20.26 17.63
CA SER A 428 6.77 19.12 17.59
C SER A 428 7.43 17.84 17.07
N SER A 429 8.47 17.95 16.23
CA SER A 429 9.15 16.80 15.62
C SER A 429 10.08 16.04 16.59
N ARG A 430 10.67 16.73 17.58
CA ARG A 430 11.69 16.15 18.47
C ARG A 430 11.17 15.53 19.76
N ARG A 431 9.97 15.90 20.22
CA ARG A 431 9.43 15.31 21.45
C ARG A 431 8.85 13.93 21.12
N SER A 432 9.46 12.91 21.73
CA SER A 432 9.02 11.52 21.61
C SER A 432 7.53 11.40 21.95
N ALA A 433 6.90 10.38 21.37
CA ALA A 433 5.46 10.10 21.36
C ALA A 433 4.76 9.97 22.74
N HIS A 434 5.40 10.35 23.85
CA HIS A 434 4.95 10.07 25.21
C HIS A 434 4.64 11.29 26.08
N VAL A 435 4.76 12.53 25.59
CA VAL A 435 4.43 13.71 26.40
C VAL A 435 3.48 14.64 25.64
N THR A 436 2.18 14.41 25.80
CA THR A 436 1.10 15.30 25.39
C THR A 436 1.02 16.48 26.36
N VAL A 437 1.95 17.43 26.26
CA VAL A 437 1.65 18.78 26.78
C VAL A 437 0.69 19.38 25.76
N SER A 438 -0.54 19.65 26.20
CA SER A 438 -1.68 20.12 25.41
C SER A 438 -1.55 21.56 24.90
N GLY A 439 -0.33 22.00 24.57
CA GLY A 439 -0.04 23.32 24.02
C GLY A 439 0.36 23.23 22.55
N THR A 440 -0.46 23.82 21.69
CA THR A 440 -0.59 23.50 20.25
C THR A 440 0.51 24.13 19.41
N GLY A 441 1.69 23.50 19.42
CA GLY A 441 2.80 23.79 18.49
C GLY A 441 2.50 23.50 17.01
N SER A 442 1.23 23.29 16.64
CA SER A 442 0.76 23.15 15.26
C SER A 442 -0.49 23.98 15.00
N CYS A 443 -0.58 24.60 13.82
CA CYS A 443 -1.78 25.24 13.29
C CYS A 443 -2.34 24.38 12.17
N ARG A 444 -3.67 24.26 12.06
CA ARG A 444 -4.30 23.51 10.98
C ARG A 444 -5.32 24.41 10.28
N LEU A 445 -5.10 24.67 9.00
CA LEU A 445 -6.06 25.32 8.12
C LEU A 445 -6.88 24.22 7.43
N ALA A 446 -8.20 24.31 7.47
CA ALA A 446 -9.10 23.34 6.87
C ALA A 446 -9.92 24.01 5.76
N ILE A 447 -9.96 23.38 4.59
CA ILE A 447 -10.77 23.83 3.45
C ILE A 447 -11.64 22.66 2.99
N ASN A 448 -12.96 22.87 3.05
CA ASN A 448 -13.94 21.90 2.58
C ASN A 448 -14.16 22.08 1.07
N ARG A 449 -13.85 21.05 0.28
CA ARG A 449 -13.96 21.03 -1.19
C ARG A 449 -15.08 20.13 -1.70
N ARG A 450 -15.95 19.61 -0.82
CA ARG A 450 -17.10 18.77 -1.22
C ARG A 450 -18.03 19.48 -2.21
N HIS A 451 -18.18 20.80 -2.07
CA HIS A 451 -19.00 21.61 -2.97
C HIS A 451 -18.40 21.71 -4.39
N GLU A 452 -17.08 21.69 -4.54
CA GLU A 452 -16.42 21.61 -5.85
C GLU A 452 -16.72 20.28 -6.55
N GLN A 453 -16.71 19.18 -5.80
CA GLN A 453 -17.08 17.85 -6.33
C GLN A 453 -18.55 17.79 -6.74
N ALA A 454 -19.44 18.32 -5.90
CA ALA A 454 -20.87 18.41 -6.21
C ALA A 454 -21.10 19.28 -7.47
N LEU A 455 -20.40 20.41 -7.60
CA LEU A 455 -20.45 21.27 -8.77
C LEU A 455 -19.94 20.55 -10.03
N ALA A 456 -18.84 19.81 -9.93
CA ALA A 456 -18.32 19.00 -11.04
C ALA A 456 -19.30 17.90 -11.45
N TYR A 457 -20.01 17.29 -10.50
CA TYR A 457 -21.08 16.33 -10.76
C TYR A 457 -22.26 16.96 -11.51
N PHE A 458 -22.74 18.13 -11.07
CA PHE A 458 -23.82 18.86 -11.77
C PHE A 458 -23.43 19.28 -13.19
N ARG A 459 -22.16 19.65 -13.42
CA ARG A 459 -21.66 19.96 -14.77
C ARG A 459 -21.69 18.73 -15.69
N LYS A 460 -21.38 17.54 -15.17
CA LYS A 460 -21.41 16.29 -15.94
C LYS A 460 -22.83 15.77 -16.16
N ASN A 461 -23.73 16.02 -15.21
CA ASN A 461 -25.11 15.54 -15.22
C ASN A 461 -26.07 16.72 -15.09
N PRO A 462 -26.30 17.52 -16.15
CA PRO A 462 -27.18 18.69 -16.08
C PRO A 462 -28.61 18.32 -15.65
N SER A 463 -29.06 17.11 -15.97
CA SER A 463 -30.39 16.60 -15.59
C SER A 463 -30.50 16.24 -14.10
N ALA A 464 -29.40 15.96 -13.40
CA ALA A 464 -29.41 15.55 -12.00
C ALA A 464 -29.71 16.71 -11.02
N GLY A 465 -29.73 17.96 -11.51
CA GLY A 465 -30.00 19.16 -10.71
C GLY A 465 -31.27 19.91 -11.10
N MET A 466 -32.19 19.29 -11.84
CA MET A 466 -33.34 19.98 -12.43
C MET A 466 -34.41 20.41 -11.40
N GLY A 467 -34.29 19.99 -10.13
CA GLY A 467 -35.30 20.22 -9.09
C GLY A 467 -35.03 21.34 -8.09
N ASP A 468 -33.79 21.77 -7.89
CA ASP A 468 -33.45 22.70 -6.81
C ASP A 468 -32.40 23.74 -7.24
N LYS A 469 -32.89 24.87 -7.78
CA LYS A 469 -32.05 25.99 -8.20
C LYS A 469 -31.28 26.60 -7.02
N ALA A 470 -31.89 26.67 -5.84
CA ALA A 470 -31.30 27.26 -4.65
C ALA A 470 -30.09 26.42 -4.17
N LEU A 471 -30.24 25.10 -4.10
CA LEU A 471 -29.13 24.20 -3.77
C LEU A 471 -27.96 24.33 -4.76
N ARG A 472 -28.26 24.48 -6.07
CA ARG A 472 -27.23 24.66 -7.09
C ARG A 472 -26.49 26.01 -6.92
N MET A 473 -27.22 27.09 -6.68
CA MET A 473 -26.62 28.42 -6.42
C MET A 473 -25.73 28.38 -5.16
N ARG A 474 -26.23 27.82 -4.05
CA ARG A 474 -25.44 27.63 -2.83
C ARG A 474 -24.20 26.77 -3.07
N THR A 475 -24.33 25.70 -3.86
CA THR A 475 -23.17 24.83 -4.20
C THR A 475 -22.12 25.57 -5.04
N VAL A 476 -22.55 26.40 -6.00
CA VAL A 476 -21.65 27.25 -6.80
C VAL A 476 -20.92 28.25 -5.90
N GLU A 477 -21.65 28.91 -5.00
CA GLU A 477 -21.09 29.90 -4.09
C GLU A 477 -20.09 29.26 -3.11
N MET A 478 -20.44 28.14 -2.47
CA MET A 478 -19.52 27.44 -1.58
C MET A 478 -18.29 26.89 -2.31
N ALA A 479 -18.44 26.43 -3.56
CA ALA A 479 -17.30 26.02 -4.39
C ALA A 479 -16.41 27.20 -4.81
N ARG A 480 -16.99 28.40 -5.00
CA ARG A 480 -16.24 29.63 -5.25
C ARG A 480 -15.45 30.04 -4.01
N ARG A 481 -16.09 30.05 -2.83
CA ARG A 481 -15.45 30.34 -1.54
C ARG A 481 -14.29 29.38 -1.25
N SER A 482 -14.46 28.08 -1.49
CA SER A 482 -13.36 27.12 -1.29
C SER A 482 -12.19 27.37 -2.24
N MET A 483 -12.46 27.77 -3.49
CA MET A 483 -11.41 28.11 -4.46
C MET A 483 -10.65 29.39 -4.08
N GLU A 484 -11.36 30.42 -3.62
CA GLU A 484 -10.79 31.67 -3.11
C GLU A 484 -9.98 31.45 -1.83
N ALA A 485 -10.46 30.58 -0.93
CA ALA A 485 -9.72 30.16 0.26
C ALA A 485 -8.39 29.49 -0.10
N ILE A 486 -8.36 28.69 -1.18
CA ILE A 486 -7.11 28.08 -1.68
C ILE A 486 -6.16 29.16 -2.24
N ASP A 487 -6.67 30.16 -2.97
CA ASP A 487 -5.85 31.24 -3.53
C ASP A 487 -5.28 32.19 -2.45
N THR A 488 -5.98 32.33 -1.33
CA THR A 488 -5.56 33.17 -0.18
C THR A 488 -4.70 32.43 0.85
N LEU A 489 -4.38 31.15 0.62
CA LEU A 489 -3.58 30.32 1.54
C LEU A 489 -2.23 30.96 1.90
N ALA A 490 -1.51 31.56 0.95
CA ALA A 490 -0.23 32.21 1.26
C ALA A 490 -0.37 33.31 2.32
N THR A 491 -1.39 34.17 2.19
CA THR A 491 -1.66 35.26 3.12
C THR A 491 -1.97 34.71 4.51
N HIS A 492 -2.86 33.71 4.60
CA HIS A 492 -3.23 33.10 5.88
C HIS A 492 -2.09 32.34 6.54
N ILE A 493 -1.28 31.61 5.77
CA ILE A 493 -0.08 30.95 6.29
C ILE A 493 0.87 32.00 6.86
N GLN A 494 1.09 33.11 6.15
CA GLN A 494 1.95 34.20 6.62
C GLN A 494 1.41 34.88 7.88
N GLU A 495 0.10 35.17 7.94
CA GLU A 495 -0.58 35.72 9.12
C GLU A 495 -0.44 34.79 10.33
N GLN A 496 -0.70 33.49 10.15
CA GLN A 496 -0.56 32.50 11.23
C GLN A 496 0.91 32.37 11.68
N CYS A 497 1.86 32.48 10.75
CA CYS A 497 3.28 32.48 11.10
C CYS A 497 3.68 33.73 11.91
N ASN A 498 3.16 34.91 11.55
CA ASN A 498 3.36 36.15 12.27
C ASN A 498 2.73 36.12 13.68
N GLN A 499 1.48 35.66 13.79
CA GLN A 499 0.73 35.63 15.05
C GLN A 499 1.37 34.73 16.11
N ARG A 500 1.95 33.60 15.68
CA ARG A 500 2.57 32.61 16.58
C ARG A 500 4.06 32.81 16.81
N ASP A 501 4.63 33.85 16.20
CA ASP A 501 6.04 34.23 16.34
C ASP A 501 7.01 33.06 16.08
N PHE A 502 6.78 32.30 14.99
CA PHE A 502 7.65 31.18 14.58
C PHE A 502 9.13 31.58 14.38
N GLY A 503 9.43 32.87 14.35
CA GLY A 503 10.78 33.42 14.19
C GLY A 503 11.58 33.57 15.48
N GLN A 504 10.94 33.57 16.66
CA GLN A 504 11.64 33.70 17.93
C GLN A 504 11.67 32.34 18.67
N GLU A 505 12.87 31.85 18.99
CA GLU A 505 13.09 30.61 19.75
C GLU A 505 12.48 30.64 21.18
N THR A 506 11.76 31.70 21.56
CA THR A 506 11.27 32.00 22.91
C THR A 506 9.80 31.69 23.16
N ALA A 507 9.02 31.24 22.17
CA ALA A 507 7.58 30.98 22.35
C ALA A 507 7.31 29.64 23.10
N MET A 508 7.54 29.61 24.41
CA MET A 508 7.16 28.50 25.29
C MET A 508 5.73 28.61 25.86
N ASN A 509 4.97 29.71 25.67
CA ASN A 509 3.86 30.03 26.60
C ASN A 509 2.56 30.65 26.02
N THR A 510 2.22 30.55 24.74
CA THR A 510 0.94 31.11 24.24
C THR A 510 0.06 30.08 23.52
N ASP A 511 -0.84 29.47 24.29
CA ASP A 511 -1.90 28.59 23.80
C ASP A 511 -3.06 29.43 23.25
N ILE A 512 -3.04 29.71 21.94
CA ILE A 512 -4.17 30.28 21.22
C ILE A 512 -4.69 29.20 20.27
N ASN A 513 -5.64 28.40 20.76
CA ASN A 513 -6.44 27.52 19.91
C ASN A 513 -7.39 28.40 19.08
N SER A 514 -6.96 28.75 17.87
CA SER A 514 -7.80 29.47 16.89
C SER A 514 -9.02 28.62 16.55
N LEU A 515 -10.21 29.24 16.68
CA LEU A 515 -11.51 28.75 16.24
C LEU A 515 -11.50 28.35 14.75
N ASP A 516 -12.46 27.47 14.40
CA ASP A 516 -12.77 27.03 13.04
C ASP A 516 -12.86 28.22 12.08
N TRP A 517 -11.91 28.29 11.15
CA TRP A 517 -11.69 29.42 10.24
C TRP A 517 -12.76 29.58 9.15
N LEU A 518 -13.76 28.69 9.10
CA LEU A 518 -14.83 28.70 8.10
C LEU A 518 -16.23 28.87 8.70
N ASP A 519 -16.39 29.01 10.02
CA ASP A 519 -17.67 29.36 10.64
C ASP A 519 -17.95 30.88 10.54
N LEU A 520 -17.71 31.46 9.35
CA LEU A 520 -18.24 32.78 8.97
C LEU A 520 -19.63 32.62 8.33
N ASP A 521 -20.48 31.80 8.95
CA ASP A 521 -21.89 31.64 8.59
C ASP A 521 -22.80 32.60 9.40
N GLU A 522 -22.25 33.50 10.21
CA GLU A 522 -23.02 34.54 10.93
C GLU A 522 -22.74 35.93 10.35
N GLU A 523 -23.36 36.20 9.21
CA GLU A 523 -23.95 37.50 8.82
C GLU A 523 -24.47 37.31 7.39
N ASP A 524 -25.42 36.39 7.22
CA ASP A 524 -26.47 36.55 6.22
C ASP A 524 -27.26 37.81 6.65
N GLU A 525 -26.71 38.99 6.37
CA GLU A 525 -27.50 40.22 6.30
C GLU A 525 -28.62 39.91 5.31
N ASP A 526 -29.86 39.91 5.83
CA ASP A 526 -31.09 39.81 5.06
C ASP A 526 -31.01 40.82 3.90
N ILE A 527 -30.54 40.37 2.73
CA ILE A 527 -30.69 41.10 1.48
C ILE A 527 -32.17 40.94 1.17
N ASP A 528 -32.94 41.91 1.63
CA ASP A 528 -34.33 42.10 1.28
C ASP A 528 -34.46 41.93 -0.24
N GLU A 529 -35.11 40.83 -0.64
CA GLU A 529 -35.59 40.62 -2.00
C GLU A 529 -36.61 41.75 -2.28
N GLU A 530 -36.12 42.92 -2.70
CA GLU A 530 -36.96 43.90 -3.38
C GLU A 530 -37.39 43.27 -4.70
N ASP A 531 -38.61 42.75 -4.69
CA ASP A 531 -39.40 42.33 -5.84
C ASP A 531 -39.41 43.46 -6.89
N GLU A 532 -38.44 43.45 -7.81
CA GLU A 532 -38.56 44.20 -9.07
C GLU A 532 -39.59 43.45 -9.93
N ASP A 533 -40.86 43.83 -9.75
CA ASP A 533 -41.96 43.61 -10.68
C ASP A 533 -41.54 44.12 -12.07
N PHE A 534 -40.96 43.23 -12.87
CA PHE A 534 -40.66 43.48 -14.28
C PHE A 534 -41.96 43.34 -15.07
N ASP A 535 -42.66 44.47 -15.22
CA ASP A 535 -43.85 44.61 -16.07
C ASP A 535 -43.54 44.13 -17.50
N GLU A 536 -44.16 43.01 -17.89
CA GLU A 536 -44.27 42.58 -19.29
C GLU A 536 -45.10 43.62 -20.06
N GLU A 537 -44.42 44.55 -20.75
CA GLU A 537 -45.04 45.30 -21.85
C GLU A 537 -45.24 44.35 -23.04
N ASP A 538 -46.50 43.95 -23.23
CA ASP A 538 -47.06 43.39 -24.45
C ASP A 538 -46.77 44.32 -25.64
N ASP A 539 -45.83 43.96 -26.51
CA ASP A 539 -45.72 44.53 -27.86
C ASP A 539 -46.20 43.50 -28.90
N ASP A 540 -47.47 43.64 -29.26
CA ASP A 540 -48.11 43.09 -30.47
C ASP A 540 -47.42 43.65 -31.74
N ILE A 541 -46.78 42.78 -32.55
CA ILE A 541 -46.63 42.96 -34.02
C ILE A 541 -46.74 41.62 -34.76
#